data_AF-A0A8T7GGL8-F1
#
_entry.id   AF-A0A8T7GGL8-F1
#
_cell.length_a   1.000
_cell.length_b   1.000
_cell.length_c   1.000
_cell.angle_alpha   90.00
_cell.angle_beta   90.00
_cell.angle_gamma   90.00
#
_symmetry.space_group_name_H-M   'P 1'
#
loop_
_entity.id
_entity.type
_entity.pdbx_description
1 polymer ?
#
loop_
_entity_poly.entity_id
_entity_poly.type
_entity_poly.pdbx_seq_one_letter_code
_entity_poly.pdbx_strand_id
1 'polypeptide(L)'
;MAKRKNSGGKDDSGSTSLSLAADSVKGRIHSISVAGEERVTLEDNFNSISRETEYMLDRIGDFAKPSQKKILIAYREYLEKNLDNVNNRLKELDRP
;
A
#
# COMPACT_ATOMS: atom_id res chain seq x y z
N MET A 1 -34.56 -29.59 12.50
CA MET A 1 -33.74 -28.88 13.51
C MET A 1 -32.29 -28.98 13.08
N ALA A 2 -31.73 -27.99 12.39
CA ALA A 2 -30.87 -26.91 12.94
C ALA A 2 -29.62 -27.48 13.63
N LYS A 3 -28.37 -27.18 13.25
CA LYS A 3 -27.74 -25.88 12.97
C LYS A 3 -26.51 -26.07 12.05
N ARG A 4 -26.42 -25.29 10.97
CA ARG A 4 -25.12 -24.85 10.43
C ARG A 4 -24.85 -23.45 10.99
N LYS A 5 -23.88 -23.36 11.89
CA LYS A 5 -23.17 -22.18 12.39
C LYS A 5 -21.69 -22.54 12.18
N ASN A 6 -20.76 -21.70 11.76
CA ASN A 6 -20.68 -20.26 11.79
C ASN A 6 -19.57 -19.81 10.83
N SER A 7 -19.70 -18.55 10.43
CA SER A 7 -18.76 -17.65 9.76
C SER A 7 -17.25 -17.94 9.90
N GLY A 8 -16.56 -18.06 8.77
CA GLY A 8 -15.17 -17.65 8.64
C GLY A 8 -15.15 -16.23 8.09
N GLY A 9 -15.33 -15.23 8.95
CA GLY A 9 -15.02 -13.84 8.60
C GLY A 9 -13.51 -13.78 8.39
N LYS A 10 -13.09 -13.58 7.14
CA LYS A 10 -11.71 -13.19 6.85
C LYS A 10 -11.56 -11.78 7.39
N ASP A 11 -10.67 -11.61 8.36
CA ASP A 11 -10.40 -10.33 9.00
C ASP A 11 -9.88 -9.33 7.96
N ASP A 12 -10.75 -8.40 7.54
CA ASP A 12 -10.54 -7.32 6.56
C ASP A 12 -9.64 -6.16 7.09
N SER A 13 -8.85 -6.46 8.13
CA SER A 13 -8.12 -5.46 8.91
C SER A 13 -6.85 -4.93 8.21
N GLY A 14 -6.29 -5.70 7.25
CA GLY A 14 -5.19 -5.24 6.41
C GLY A 14 -5.65 -4.32 5.28
N SER A 15 -6.75 -4.68 4.63
CA SER A 15 -7.31 -3.99 3.46
C SER A 15 -7.73 -2.55 3.76
N THR A 16 -8.28 -2.33 4.95
CA THR A 16 -8.72 -1.02 5.41
C THR A 16 -7.56 -0.02 5.56
N SER A 17 -6.39 -0.45 6.04
CA SER A 17 -5.26 0.48 6.28
C SER A 17 -4.60 1.01 4.99
N LEU A 18 -4.46 0.15 3.98
CA LEU A 18 -3.84 0.52 2.69
C LEU A 18 -4.81 1.30 1.81
N SER A 19 -6.12 1.02 1.89
CA SER A 19 -7.13 1.84 1.20
C SER A 19 -7.15 3.28 1.72
N LEU A 20 -7.09 3.47 3.04
CA LEU A 20 -7.00 4.79 3.66
C LEU A 20 -5.73 5.54 3.26
N ALA A 21 -4.60 4.84 3.16
CA ALA A 21 -3.35 5.42 2.68
C ALA A 21 -3.44 5.85 1.20
N ALA A 22 -4.05 5.03 0.35
CA ALA A 22 -4.27 5.36 -1.06
C ALA A 22 -5.19 6.58 -1.25
N ASP A 23 -6.27 6.66 -0.46
CA ASP A 23 -7.20 7.79 -0.52
C ASP A 23 -6.56 9.10 -0.05
N SER A 24 -5.66 9.04 0.93
CA SER A 24 -4.87 10.21 1.34
C SER A 24 -4.00 10.74 0.20
N VAL A 25 -3.40 9.85 -0.60
CA VAL A 25 -2.60 10.25 -1.77
C VAL A 25 -3.46 10.86 -2.87
N LYS A 26 -4.64 10.27 -3.17
CA LYS A 26 -5.59 10.86 -4.14
C LYS A 26 -5.98 12.28 -3.74
N GLY A 27 -6.26 12.52 -2.46
CA GLY A 27 -6.53 13.87 -1.95
C GLY A 27 -5.42 14.87 -2.27
N ARG A 28 -4.15 14.45 -2.17
CA ARG A 28 -2.99 15.28 -2.56
C ARG A 28 -2.90 15.47 -4.08
N ILE A 29 -3.18 14.44 -4.88
CA ILE A 29 -3.21 14.55 -6.35
C ILE A 29 -4.29 15.53 -6.82
N HIS A 30 -5.46 15.54 -6.17
CA HIS A 30 -6.49 16.53 -6.47
C HIS A 30 -6.09 17.96 -6.12
N SER A 31 -5.15 18.14 -5.17
CA SER A 31 -4.67 19.45 -4.74
C SER A 31 -3.62 20.08 -5.67
N ILE A 32 -3.03 19.30 -6.59
CA ILE A 32 -2.03 19.81 -7.55
C ILE A 32 -2.69 20.27 -8.86
N SER A 33 -2.12 21.33 -9.44
CA SER A 33 -2.53 21.86 -10.74
C SER A 33 -1.79 21.11 -11.85
N VAL A 34 -2.44 20.10 -12.42
CA VAL A 34 -1.98 19.28 -13.55
C VAL A 34 -3.11 19.12 -14.57
N ALA A 35 -2.82 18.69 -15.79
CA ALA A 35 -3.86 18.41 -16.78
C ALA A 35 -4.77 17.25 -16.31
N GLY A 36 -6.02 17.23 -16.79
CA GLY A 36 -7.00 16.21 -16.39
C GLY A 36 -6.54 14.78 -16.68
N GLU A 37 -5.92 14.55 -17.84
CA GLU A 37 -5.38 13.23 -18.22
C GLU A 37 -4.19 12.80 -17.37
N GLU A 38 -3.29 13.72 -17.03
CA GLU A 38 -2.16 13.46 -16.15
C GLU A 38 -2.63 13.10 -14.74
N ARG A 39 -3.67 13.78 -14.26
CA ARG A 39 -4.29 13.49 -12.97
C ARG A 39 -4.84 12.06 -12.92
N VAL A 40 -5.67 11.69 -13.91
CA VAL A 40 -6.25 10.34 -13.99
C VAL A 40 -5.14 9.29 -14.03
N THR A 41 -4.10 9.54 -14.84
CA THR A 41 -2.93 8.63 -14.93
C THR A 41 -2.23 8.47 -13.58
N LEU A 42 -2.04 9.55 -12.82
CA LEU A 42 -1.45 9.48 -11.48
C LEU A 42 -2.33 8.69 -10.51
N GLU A 43 -3.64 8.93 -10.50
CA GLU A 43 -4.60 8.20 -9.66
C GLU A 43 -4.59 6.70 -9.97
N ASP A 44 -4.61 6.32 -11.25
CA ASP A 44 -4.57 4.92 -11.68
C ASP A 44 -3.27 4.23 -11.27
N ASN A 45 -2.14 4.91 -11.43
CA ASN A 45 -0.84 4.40 -11.01
C ASN A 45 -0.80 4.14 -9.50
N PHE A 46 -1.30 5.08 -8.68
CA PHE A 46 -1.35 4.89 -7.22
C PHE A 46 -2.33 3.79 -6.81
N ASN A 47 -3.47 3.66 -7.48
CA ASN A 47 -4.39 2.54 -7.27
C ASN A 47 -3.74 1.19 -7.61
N SER A 48 -2.90 1.11 -8.65
CA SER A 48 -2.15 -0.11 -8.96
C SER A 48 -1.15 -0.44 -7.85
N ILE A 49 -0.33 0.53 -7.45
CA ILE A 49 0.69 0.35 -6.40
C ILE A 49 0.07 -0.09 -5.08
N SER A 50 -1.06 0.51 -4.69
CA SER A 50 -1.79 0.15 -3.48
C SER A 50 -2.25 -1.31 -3.52
N ARG A 51 -2.87 -1.73 -4.62
CA ARG A 51 -3.32 -3.12 -4.82
C ARG A 51 -2.17 -4.12 -4.84
N GLU A 52 -1.07 -3.79 -5.50
CA GLU A 52 0.13 -4.64 -5.55
C GLU A 52 0.77 -4.79 -4.16
N THR A 53 0.78 -3.72 -3.37
CA THR A 53 1.27 -3.71 -1.98
C THR A 53 0.43 -4.61 -1.09
N GLU A 54 -0.90 -4.51 -1.19
CA GLU A 54 -1.84 -5.37 -0.47
C GLU A 54 -1.67 -6.84 -0.88
N TYR A 55 -1.65 -7.11 -2.19
CA TYR A 55 -1.43 -8.45 -2.72
C TYR A 55 -0.10 -9.06 -2.26
N MET A 56 0.97 -8.26 -2.18
CA MET A 56 2.25 -8.75 -1.68
C MET A 56 2.15 -9.17 -0.20
N LEU A 57 1.48 -8.40 0.65
CA LEU A 57 1.27 -8.77 2.06
C LEU A 57 0.44 -10.04 2.21
N ASP A 58 -0.62 -10.18 1.41
CA ASP A 58 -1.43 -11.40 1.38
C ASP A 58 -0.59 -12.63 1.00
N ARG A 59 0.22 -12.50 -0.06
CA ARG A 59 1.12 -13.57 -0.52
C ARG A 59 2.17 -13.92 0.52
N ILE A 60 2.70 -12.92 1.25
CA ILE A 60 3.60 -13.17 2.37
C ILE A 60 2.87 -13.93 3.50
N GLY A 61 1.59 -13.65 3.70
CA GLY A 61 0.70 -14.35 4.64
C GLY A 61 0.58 -15.86 4.38
N ASP A 62 0.71 -16.29 3.13
CA ASP A 62 0.60 -17.70 2.72
C ASP A 62 1.83 -18.55 3.11
N PHE A 63 2.96 -17.93 3.51
CA PHE A 63 4.17 -18.67 3.90
C PHE A 63 4.11 -19.21 5.34
N ALA A 64 4.85 -20.29 5.60
CA ALA A 64 5.05 -20.79 6.96
C ALA A 64 5.71 -19.75 7.87
N LYS A 65 5.31 -19.69 9.16
CA LYS A 65 5.69 -18.62 10.11
C LYS A 65 7.18 -18.25 10.15
N PRO A 66 8.14 -19.20 10.15
CA PRO A 66 9.57 -18.84 10.13
C PRO A 66 9.99 -18.11 8.86
N SER A 67 9.47 -18.52 7.70
CA SER A 67 9.73 -17.89 6.40
C SER A 67 8.96 -16.57 6.27
N GLN A 68 7.71 -16.52 6.71
CA GLN A 68 6.89 -15.32 6.76
C GLN A 68 7.63 -14.17 7.46
N LYS A 69 8.21 -14.43 8.64
CA LYS A 69 8.99 -13.42 9.39
C LYS A 69 10.16 -12.89 8.57
N LYS A 70 10.95 -13.77 7.94
CA LYS A 70 12.11 -13.36 7.13
C LYS A 70 11.70 -12.50 5.94
N ILE A 71 10.61 -12.88 5.26
CA ILE A 71 10.12 -12.14 4.08
C ILE A 71 9.52 -10.79 4.51
N LEU A 72 8.79 -10.73 5.63
CA LEU A 72 8.29 -9.46 6.17
C LEU A 72 9.43 -8.49 6.53
N ILE A 73 10.53 -8.99 7.10
CA ILE A 73 11.71 -8.17 7.38
C ILE A 73 12.29 -7.62 6.07
N ALA A 74 12.50 -8.47 5.06
CA ALA A 74 13.01 -8.03 3.77
C ALA A 74 12.08 -7.02 3.06
N TYR A 75 10.76 -7.23 3.15
CA TYR A 75 9.78 -6.33 2.57
C TYR A 75 9.77 -4.97 3.29
N ARG A 76 9.88 -4.95 4.62
CA ARG A 76 10.05 -3.72 5.39
C ARG A 76 11.30 -2.95 4.98
N GLU A 77 12.46 -3.63 4.90
CA GLU A 77 13.71 -2.99 4.49
C GLU A 77 13.63 -2.39 3.09
N TYR A 78 12.90 -3.05 2.18
CA TYR A 78 12.61 -2.51 0.85
C TYR A 78 11.77 -1.22 0.93
N LEU A 79 10.70 -1.20 1.73
CA LEU A 79 9.86 -0.02 1.90
C LEU A 79 10.62 1.15 2.55
N GLU A 80 11.46 0.87 3.55
CA GLU A 80 12.31 1.87 4.21
C GLU A 80 13.29 2.52 3.21
N LYS A 81 13.94 1.73 2.35
CA LYS A 81 14.81 2.27 1.29
C LYS A 81 14.06 3.14 0.29
N ASN A 82 12.82 2.78 -0.06
CA ASN A 82 12.01 3.62 -0.95
C ASN A 82 11.61 4.93 -0.27
N LEU A 83 11.28 4.90 1.03
CA LEU A 83 11.02 6.10 1.80
C LEU A 83 12.25 7.02 1.86
N ASP A 84 13.45 6.47 2.08
CA ASP A 84 14.69 7.24 2.05
C ASP A 84 14.92 7.91 0.70
N ASN A 85 14.67 7.19 -0.41
CA ASN A 85 14.76 7.76 -1.75
C ASN A 85 13.76 8.89 -1.97
N VAL A 86 12.52 8.76 -1.50
CA VAL A 86 11.51 9.84 -1.55
C VAL A 86 11.98 11.04 -0.73
N ASN A 87 12.46 10.82 0.49
CA ASN A 87 12.97 11.88 1.36
C ASN A 87 14.17 12.61 0.75
N ASN A 88 15.07 11.89 0.07
CA ASN A 88 16.20 12.50 -0.60
C ASN A 88 15.75 13.40 -1.77
N ARG A 89 14.79 12.94 -2.58
CA ARG A 89 14.21 13.76 -3.64
C ARG A 89 13.50 15.01 -3.09
N LEU A 90 12.80 14.90 -1.97
CA LEU A 90 12.18 16.05 -1.31
C LEU A 90 13.24 17.06 -0.85
N LYS A 91 14.32 16.59 -0.20
CA LYS A 91 15.43 17.45 0.22
C LYS A 91 16.10 18.18 -0.94
N GLU A 92 16.19 17.55 -2.12
CA GLU A 92 16.75 18.18 -3.32
C GLU A 92 15.87 19.34 -3.81
N LEU A 93 14.55 19.23 -3.66
CA LEU A 93 13.60 20.29 -4.00
C LEU A 93 13.57 21.42 -2.97
N ASP A 94 13.91 21.13 -1.71
CA ASP A 94 14.01 22.10 -0.62
C ASP A 94 15.37 22.83 -0.56
N ARG A 95 16.33 22.51 -1.45
CA ARG A 95 17.60 23.21 -1.51
C ARG A 95 17.40 24.61 -2.13
N PRO A 96 17.92 25.67 -1.47
CA PRO A 96 17.81 27.05 -1.96
C PRO A 96 18.58 27.30 -3.26
#